data_AF-A0A3N6LX01-F1
#
_entry.id   AF-A0A3N6LX01-F1
#
_cell.length_a   1.000
_cell.length_b   1.000
_cell.length_c   1.000
_cell.angle_alpha   90.00
_cell.angle_beta   90.00
_cell.angle_gamma   90.00
#
_symmetry.space_group_name_H-M   'P 1'
#
loop_
_entity.id
_entity.type
_entity.pdbx_description
1 polymer ?
#
loop_
_entity_poly.entity_id
_entity_poly.type
_entity_poly.pdbx_seq_one_letter_code
_entity_poly.pdbx_strand_id
1 'polypeptide(L)'
;MTTEDECLEALRRAADELGESPTKAQYEELGLTPASATIIRTVGGWNAAKENAGLETSYSRGSRVGPKPEDVDLPPGTSWTDLSVDQRWHCRNTGWNSERTLQRRSRLRSWLNDRKRDRGCSRCGVDAAACLDFHHTNEHTKEMAVSRMVTFGYGKDALREEIENCKVLCANCHRRLHYSSPERERRRWVHDRKRDAGCRRCAESDPACLDFHHPGDTKETTASELVSESKPKQRVSLEIERCQVLCANCHRKEHYAPPRSSSNR
;
A
#
# COMPACT_ATOMS: atom_id res chain seq x y z
N MET A 1 2.37 17.88 -54.91
CA MET A 1 1.53 17.89 -53.69
C MET A 1 0.20 17.29 -54.10
N THR A 2 -0.29 16.29 -53.38
CA THR A 2 -1.57 15.65 -53.72
C THR A 2 -2.70 16.64 -53.48
N THR A 3 -3.57 16.85 -54.48
CA THR A 3 -4.69 17.78 -54.38
C THR A 3 -5.90 17.13 -53.69
N GLU A 4 -6.86 17.96 -53.27
CA GLU A 4 -8.12 17.45 -52.70
C GLU A 4 -8.88 16.62 -53.74
N ASP A 5 -8.97 17.07 -54.99
CA ASP A 5 -9.66 16.36 -56.06
C ASP A 5 -9.07 14.95 -56.31
N GLU A 6 -7.74 14.81 -56.31
CA GLU A 6 -7.05 13.52 -56.42
C GLU A 6 -7.40 12.57 -55.26
N CYS A 7 -7.64 13.11 -54.06
CA CYS A 7 -8.06 12.33 -52.91
C CYS A 7 -9.52 11.84 -53.05
N LEU A 8 -10.41 12.68 -53.56
CA LEU A 8 -11.83 12.34 -53.75
C LEU A 8 -12.02 11.34 -54.89
N GLU A 9 -11.29 11.49 -55.99
CA GLU A 9 -11.33 10.57 -57.13
C GLU A 9 -10.85 9.17 -56.73
N ALA A 10 -9.78 9.08 -55.94
CA ALA A 10 -9.30 7.79 -55.45
C ALA A 10 -10.31 7.09 -54.51
N LEU A 11 -11.07 7.85 -53.71
CA LEU A 11 -12.16 7.30 -52.89
C LEU A 11 -13.33 6.79 -53.73
N ARG A 12 -13.72 7.51 -54.79
CA ARG A 12 -14.77 7.06 -55.71
C ARG A 12 -14.36 5.80 -56.45
N ARG A 13 -13.11 5.74 -56.94
CA ARG A 13 -12.54 4.54 -57.56
C ARG A 13 -12.55 3.34 -56.62
N ALA A 14 -12.18 3.54 -55.35
CA ALA A 14 -12.24 2.49 -54.35
C ALA A 14 -13.69 2.01 -54.10
N ALA A 15 -14.66 2.93 -54.13
CA ALA A 15 -16.08 2.59 -53.99
C ALA A 15 -16.61 1.81 -55.19
N ASP A 16 -16.22 2.19 -56.41
CA ASP A 16 -16.60 1.48 -57.64
C ASP A 16 -16.03 0.06 -57.66
N GLU A 17 -14.79 -0.13 -57.18
CA GLU A 17 -14.13 -1.43 -57.14
C GLU A 17 -14.72 -2.37 -56.08
N LEU A 18 -15.18 -1.83 -54.94
CA LEU A 18 -15.81 -2.60 -53.87
C LEU A 18 -17.33 -2.75 -54.02
N GLY A 19 -17.96 -1.95 -54.89
CA GLY A 19 -19.41 -1.85 -55.03
C GLY A 19 -20.12 -1.24 -53.82
N GLU A 20 -19.35 -0.71 -52.85
CA GLU A 20 -19.85 -0.10 -51.62
C GLU A 20 -18.92 1.03 -51.15
N SER A 21 -19.40 1.84 -50.22
CA SER A 21 -18.61 2.95 -49.67
C SER A 21 -17.45 2.44 -48.80
N PRO A 22 -16.17 2.66 -49.18
CA PRO A 22 -15.02 1.99 -48.58
C PRO A 22 -14.83 2.34 -47.09
N THR A 23 -14.53 1.35 -46.26
CA THR A 23 -13.90 1.59 -44.96
C THR A 23 -12.42 1.96 -45.14
N LYS A 24 -11.82 2.60 -44.14
CA LYS A 24 -10.39 2.94 -44.18
C LYS A 24 -9.51 1.71 -44.40
N ALA A 25 -9.84 0.59 -43.75
CA ALA A 25 -9.09 -0.65 -43.87
C ALA A 25 -9.21 -1.27 -45.28
N GLN A 26 -10.43 -1.33 -45.85
CA GLN A 26 -10.64 -1.81 -47.22
C GLN A 26 -9.87 -0.97 -48.25
N TYR A 27 -9.87 0.36 -48.11
CA TYR A 27 -9.10 1.23 -49.00
C TYR A 27 -7.59 0.96 -48.94
N GLU A 28 -7.05 0.72 -47.73
CA GLU A 28 -5.63 0.38 -47.55
C GLU A 28 -5.27 -0.97 -48.17
N GLU A 29 -6.20 -1.94 -48.14
CA GLU A 29 -6.03 -3.27 -48.73
C GLU A 29 -6.01 -3.24 -50.26
N LEU A 30 -6.75 -2.32 -50.89
CA LEU A 30 -6.71 -2.08 -52.34
C LEU A 30 -5.37 -1.49 -52.81
N GLY A 31 -4.52 -1.01 -51.89
CA GLY A 31 -3.20 -0.46 -52.23
C GLY A 31 -3.24 0.80 -53.12
N LEU A 32 -4.36 1.53 -53.10
CA LEU A 32 -4.55 2.71 -53.94
C LEU A 32 -3.72 3.91 -53.47
N THR A 33 -3.38 4.77 -54.42
CA THR A 33 -2.73 6.06 -54.17
C THR A 33 -3.70 7.19 -54.52
N PRO A 34 -3.76 8.27 -53.73
CA PRO A 34 -2.93 8.59 -52.56
C PRO A 34 -3.27 7.79 -51.29
N ALA A 35 -2.27 7.45 -50.49
CA ALA A 35 -2.47 6.67 -49.25
C ALA A 35 -3.50 7.32 -48.29
N SER A 36 -4.19 6.49 -47.50
CA SER A 36 -5.26 6.92 -46.59
C SER A 36 -4.85 8.08 -45.66
N ALA A 37 -3.60 8.09 -45.19
CA ALA A 37 -3.05 9.14 -44.35
C ALA A 37 -2.90 10.49 -45.08
N THR A 38 -2.58 10.45 -46.37
CA THR A 38 -2.51 11.64 -47.22
C THR A 38 -3.90 12.23 -47.42
N ILE A 39 -4.90 11.41 -47.68
CA ILE A 39 -6.31 11.83 -47.80
C ILE A 39 -6.77 12.52 -46.50
N ILE A 40 -6.52 11.90 -45.34
CA ILE A 40 -6.88 12.48 -44.03
C ILE A 40 -6.21 13.84 -43.80
N ARG A 41 -4.93 13.97 -44.17
CA ARG A 41 -4.18 15.22 -43.98
C ARG A 41 -4.62 16.32 -44.93
N THR A 42 -4.93 15.98 -46.19
CA THR A 42 -5.33 16.95 -47.21
C THR A 42 -6.77 17.43 -47.00
N VAL A 43 -7.70 16.51 -46.68
CA VAL A 43 -9.15 16.80 -46.60
C VAL A 43 -9.63 17.02 -45.16
N GLY A 44 -8.79 16.78 -44.15
CA GLY A 44 -9.10 17.04 -42.73
C GLY A 44 -9.83 15.92 -42.01
N GLY A 45 -10.08 14.78 -42.67
CA GLY A 45 -10.68 13.60 -42.04
C GLY A 45 -11.16 12.55 -43.03
N TRP A 46 -11.24 11.29 -42.59
CA TRP A 46 -11.70 10.19 -43.45
C TRP A 46 -13.18 10.31 -43.81
N ASN A 47 -14.04 10.60 -42.83
CA ASN A 47 -15.47 10.78 -43.09
C ASN A 47 -15.76 12.07 -43.86
N ALA A 48 -15.02 13.15 -43.59
CA ALA A 48 -15.09 14.38 -44.38
C ALA A 48 -14.74 14.13 -45.85
N ALA A 49 -13.69 13.35 -46.12
CA ALA A 49 -13.32 12.97 -47.49
C ALA A 49 -14.39 12.10 -48.17
N LYS A 50 -15.02 11.17 -47.44
CA LYS A 50 -16.15 10.37 -47.97
C LYS A 50 -17.38 11.25 -48.26
N GLU A 51 -17.73 12.18 -47.37
CA GLU A 51 -18.79 13.18 -47.58
C GLU A 51 -18.53 14.02 -48.85
N ASN A 52 -17.33 14.59 -48.98
CA ASN A 52 -16.93 15.38 -50.15
C ASN A 52 -16.91 14.54 -51.44
N ALA A 53 -16.63 13.24 -51.34
CA ALA A 53 -16.67 12.31 -52.48
C ALA A 53 -18.09 11.86 -52.85
N GLY A 54 -19.11 12.16 -52.05
CA GLY A 54 -20.49 11.71 -52.24
C GLY A 54 -20.75 10.27 -51.75
N LEU A 55 -19.91 9.76 -50.85
CA LEU A 55 -19.92 8.39 -50.36
C LEU A 55 -20.50 8.31 -48.94
N GLU A 56 -21.20 7.21 -48.62
CA GLU A 56 -21.80 7.03 -47.30
C GLU A 56 -20.74 6.99 -46.18
N THR A 57 -20.86 7.83 -45.17
CA THR A 57 -19.96 7.81 -44.01
C THR A 57 -20.35 6.77 -42.98
N SER A 58 -19.35 6.12 -42.39
CA SER A 58 -19.53 5.29 -41.22
C SER A 58 -19.02 6.05 -40.00
N TYR A 59 -19.93 6.59 -39.20
CA TYR A 59 -19.57 7.02 -37.85
C TYR A 59 -19.47 5.77 -36.98
N SER A 60 -18.48 5.70 -36.10
CA SER A 60 -18.44 4.67 -35.06
C SER A 60 -19.65 4.87 -34.14
N ARG A 61 -20.80 4.28 -34.49
CA ARG A 61 -22.01 4.28 -33.66
C ARG A 61 -21.89 3.11 -32.70
N GLY A 62 -21.17 3.32 -31.62
CA GLY A 62 -20.99 2.32 -30.58
C GLY A 62 -20.09 2.82 -29.47
N SER A 63 -20.38 2.38 -28.25
CA SER A 63 -19.44 2.56 -27.15
C SER A 63 -18.14 1.82 -27.50
N ARG A 64 -17.01 2.53 -27.49
CA ARG A 64 -15.68 1.90 -27.60
C ARG A 64 -15.31 1.12 -26.32
N VAL A 65 -16.19 1.12 -25.32
CA VAL A 65 -16.03 0.40 -24.05
C VAL A 65 -16.64 -0.99 -24.20
N GLY A 66 -15.77 -2.00 -24.28
CA GLY A 66 -16.19 -3.40 -24.23
C GLY A 66 -16.84 -3.78 -22.89
N PRO A 67 -17.45 -4.97 -22.78
CA PRO A 67 -18.14 -5.41 -21.58
C PRO A 67 -17.22 -5.46 -20.35
N LYS A 68 -17.82 -5.38 -19.15
CA LYS A 68 -17.09 -5.53 -17.88
C LYS A 68 -16.49 -6.93 -17.80
N PRO A 69 -15.18 -7.08 -17.53
CA PRO A 69 -14.61 -8.39 -17.23
C PRO A 69 -15.29 -9.04 -16.01
N GLU A 70 -15.40 -10.36 -16.01
CA GLU A 70 -16.07 -11.11 -14.92
C GLU A 70 -15.31 -11.00 -13.59
N ASP A 71 -13.99 -10.93 -13.64
CA ASP A 71 -13.05 -10.89 -12.52
C ASP A 71 -12.87 -9.50 -11.90
N VAL A 72 -13.62 -8.50 -12.36
CA VAL A 72 -13.51 -7.11 -11.89
C VAL A 72 -14.72 -6.74 -11.04
N ASP A 73 -14.46 -6.48 -9.77
CA ASP A 73 -15.45 -5.91 -8.84
C ASP A 73 -15.53 -4.39 -9.01
N LEU A 74 -16.76 -3.88 -9.05
CA LEU A 74 -17.04 -2.45 -9.13
C LEU A 74 -17.53 -1.90 -7.79
N PRO A 75 -17.17 -0.65 -7.45
CA PRO A 75 -17.77 0.04 -6.32
C PRO A 75 -19.31 0.07 -6.42
N PRO A 76 -20.03 -0.01 -5.28
CA PRO A 76 -21.49 0.09 -5.28
C PRO A 76 -21.97 1.36 -5.99
N GLY A 77 -23.00 1.23 -6.83
CA GLY A 77 -23.60 2.36 -7.55
C GLY A 77 -22.79 2.84 -8.77
N THR A 78 -21.78 2.10 -9.23
CA THR A 78 -21.02 2.44 -10.44
C THR A 78 -21.27 1.46 -11.59
N SER A 79 -21.29 1.97 -12.82
CA SER A 79 -21.41 1.18 -14.04
C SER A 79 -20.12 1.21 -14.84
N TRP A 80 -19.72 0.07 -15.40
CA TRP A 80 -18.48 -0.09 -16.18
C TRP A 80 -18.36 0.87 -17.37
N THR A 81 -19.49 1.14 -18.03
CA THR A 81 -19.58 2.02 -19.19
C THR A 81 -19.33 3.48 -18.83
N ASP A 82 -19.72 3.86 -17.60
CA ASP A 82 -19.78 5.25 -17.15
C ASP A 82 -18.46 5.67 -16.49
N LEU A 83 -17.61 4.69 -16.15
CA LEU A 83 -16.26 4.95 -15.67
C LEU A 83 -15.40 5.64 -16.73
N SER A 84 -14.43 6.43 -16.29
CA SER A 84 -13.36 6.93 -17.15
C SER A 84 -12.42 5.79 -17.57
N VAL A 85 -11.58 6.02 -18.58
CA VAL A 85 -10.53 5.07 -18.99
C VAL A 85 -9.61 4.74 -17.81
N ASP A 86 -9.26 5.75 -17.01
CA ASP A 86 -8.39 5.63 -15.84
C ASP A 86 -9.05 4.82 -14.71
N GLN A 87 -10.32 5.10 -14.39
CA GLN A 87 -11.08 4.35 -13.39
C GLN A 87 -11.22 2.87 -13.77
N ARG A 88 -11.49 2.57 -15.04
CA ARG A 88 -11.52 1.19 -15.55
C ARG A 88 -10.17 0.49 -15.40
N TRP A 89 -9.06 1.19 -15.65
CA TRP A 89 -7.72 0.67 -15.42
C TRP A 89 -7.50 0.36 -13.95
N HIS A 90 -7.87 1.28 -13.04
CA HIS A 90 -7.75 1.06 -11.60
C HIS A 90 -8.56 -0.14 -11.10
N CYS A 91 -9.81 -0.30 -11.54
CA CYS A 91 -10.67 -1.43 -11.20
C CYS A 91 -10.08 -2.77 -11.70
N ARG A 92 -9.51 -2.80 -12.91
CA ARG A 92 -8.82 -3.99 -13.46
C ARG A 92 -7.54 -4.32 -12.72
N ASN A 93 -6.81 -3.30 -12.28
CA ASN A 93 -5.49 -3.45 -11.71
C ASN A 93 -5.49 -3.36 -10.17
N THR A 94 -6.62 -3.57 -9.49
CA THR A 94 -6.73 -3.51 -8.02
C THR A 94 -5.77 -4.48 -7.33
N GLY A 95 -5.73 -5.73 -7.77
CA GLY A 95 -4.81 -6.76 -7.26
C GLY A 95 -3.35 -6.38 -7.47
N TRP A 96 -2.98 -5.96 -8.68
CA TRP A 96 -1.63 -5.51 -9.01
C TRP A 96 -1.22 -4.25 -8.22
N ASN A 97 -2.11 -3.27 -8.09
CA ASN A 97 -1.87 -2.04 -7.31
C ASN A 97 -1.68 -2.34 -5.82
N SER A 98 -2.48 -3.27 -5.28
CA SER A 98 -2.38 -3.73 -3.90
C SER A 98 -1.06 -4.45 -3.67
N GLU A 99 -0.70 -5.41 -4.53
CA GLU A 99 0.56 -6.15 -4.44
C GLU A 99 1.77 -5.23 -4.58
N ARG A 100 1.77 -4.31 -5.56
CA ARG A 100 2.81 -3.29 -5.72
C ARG A 100 2.99 -2.45 -4.46
N THR A 101 1.89 -2.04 -3.83
CA THR A 101 1.92 -1.26 -2.58
C THR A 101 2.47 -2.08 -1.42
N LEU A 102 2.06 -3.35 -1.30
CA LEU A 102 2.58 -4.27 -0.28
C LEU A 102 4.08 -4.53 -0.46
N GLN A 103 4.55 -4.78 -1.69
CA GLN A 103 5.96 -4.95 -2.00
C GLN A 103 6.78 -3.71 -1.67
N ARG A 104 6.28 -2.52 -2.05
CA ARG A 104 6.93 -1.24 -1.71
C ARG A 104 7.07 -1.07 -0.20
N ARG A 105 5.99 -1.29 0.56
CA ARG A 105 6.00 -1.24 2.03
C ARG A 105 6.96 -2.26 2.62
N SER A 106 7.02 -3.48 2.07
CA SER A 106 7.96 -4.53 2.49
C SER A 106 9.41 -4.09 2.31
N ARG A 107 9.76 -3.55 1.13
CA ARG A 107 11.12 -3.03 0.83
C ARG A 107 11.51 -1.88 1.76
N LEU A 108 10.61 -0.95 2.04
CA LEU A 108 10.87 0.15 2.97
C LEU A 108 11.06 -0.35 4.40
N ARG A 109 10.25 -1.31 4.86
CA ARG A 109 10.41 -1.92 6.19
C ARG A 109 11.74 -2.67 6.31
N SER A 110 12.15 -3.40 5.28
CA SER A 110 13.46 -4.05 5.25
C SER A 110 14.58 -3.02 5.36
N TRP A 111 14.54 -1.97 4.55
CA TRP A 111 15.51 -0.88 4.56
C TRP A 111 15.61 -0.18 5.92
N LEU A 112 14.48 0.03 6.61
CA LEU A 112 14.44 0.56 7.98
C LEU A 112 15.04 -0.42 8.99
N ASN A 113 14.76 -1.72 8.86
CA ASN A 113 15.30 -2.75 9.74
C ASN A 113 16.82 -2.82 9.65
N ASP A 114 17.38 -2.70 8.44
CA ASP A 114 18.84 -2.66 8.23
C ASP A 114 19.45 -1.47 8.98
N ARG A 115 18.88 -0.27 8.84
CA ARG A 115 19.33 0.94 9.57
C ARG A 115 19.23 0.84 11.08
N LYS A 116 18.19 0.19 11.58
CA LYS A 116 18.06 -0.08 13.01
C LYS A 116 19.18 -1.01 13.47
N ARG A 117 19.45 -2.08 12.72
CA ARG A 117 20.51 -3.04 13.03
C ARG A 117 21.89 -2.39 13.01
N ASP A 118 22.19 -1.60 11.98
CA ASP A 118 23.48 -0.92 11.83
C ASP A 118 23.80 0.00 13.00
N ARG A 119 22.79 0.68 13.56
CA ARG A 119 22.96 1.57 14.73
C ARG A 119 22.90 0.82 16.07
N GLY A 120 22.07 -0.23 16.16
CA GLY A 120 21.77 -0.91 17.41
C GLY A 120 21.12 -0.02 18.47
N CYS A 121 20.80 -0.60 19.62
CA CYS A 121 20.32 0.15 20.76
C CYS A 121 21.46 0.96 21.38
N SER A 122 21.29 2.28 21.40
CA SER A 122 22.23 3.25 22.01
C SER A 122 22.46 3.11 23.52
N ARG A 123 21.79 2.16 24.21
CA ARG A 123 21.88 1.98 25.67
C ARG A 123 22.36 0.62 26.16
N CYS A 124 22.09 -0.47 25.43
CA CYS A 124 22.31 -1.82 25.96
C CYS A 124 22.78 -2.86 24.92
N GLY A 125 23.18 -2.42 23.72
CA GLY A 125 23.80 -3.29 22.71
C GLY A 125 22.85 -4.22 21.94
N VAL A 126 21.55 -4.27 22.26
CA VAL A 126 20.56 -5.01 21.45
C VAL A 126 20.56 -4.48 20.02
N ASP A 127 20.75 -5.35 19.03
CA ASP A 127 20.83 -5.00 17.60
C ASP A 127 19.70 -5.64 16.76
N ALA A 128 18.93 -6.55 17.35
CA ALA A 128 17.84 -7.25 16.67
C ALA A 128 16.76 -6.25 16.24
N ALA A 129 16.59 -6.05 14.93
CA ALA A 129 15.64 -5.08 14.36
C ALA A 129 14.20 -5.22 14.90
N ALA A 130 13.75 -6.44 15.18
CA ALA A 130 12.46 -6.73 15.82
C ALA A 130 12.25 -5.99 17.15
N CYS A 131 13.33 -5.74 17.89
CA CYS A 131 13.31 -5.10 19.20
C CYS A 131 13.54 -3.59 19.14
N LEU A 132 13.91 -3.03 17.99
CA LEU A 132 14.42 -1.66 17.89
C LEU A 132 13.37 -0.67 17.38
N ASP A 133 13.40 0.54 17.94
CA ASP A 133 12.60 1.70 17.54
C ASP A 133 13.48 2.91 17.27
N PHE A 134 13.00 3.77 16.38
CA PHE A 134 13.47 5.15 16.28
C PHE A 134 12.77 5.98 17.36
N HIS A 135 13.54 6.60 18.23
CA HIS A 135 13.07 7.49 19.27
C HIS A 135 13.60 8.89 18.98
N HIS A 136 12.69 9.85 18.91
CA HIS A 136 12.98 11.27 18.74
C HIS A 136 13.66 11.84 19.97
N THR A 137 14.76 12.57 19.79
CA THR A 137 15.42 13.25 20.91
C THR A 137 14.65 14.47 21.41
N ASN A 138 13.78 15.04 20.57
CA ASN A 138 12.86 16.11 20.91
C ASN A 138 11.43 15.70 20.52
N GLU A 139 10.54 15.53 21.51
CA GLU A 139 9.15 15.11 21.25
C GLU A 139 8.34 16.23 20.56
N HIS A 140 8.75 17.50 20.67
CA HIS A 140 8.05 18.63 20.06
C HIS A 140 8.30 18.75 18.55
N THR A 141 9.32 18.10 18.01
CA THR A 141 9.63 18.09 16.57
C THR A 141 9.01 16.89 15.85
N LYS A 142 8.33 16.01 16.59
CA LYS A 142 7.80 14.76 16.05
C LYS A 142 6.38 14.94 15.55
N GLU A 143 6.24 15.02 14.24
CA GLU A 143 4.92 14.99 13.61
C GLU A 143 4.39 13.55 13.46
N MET A 144 5.28 12.58 13.21
CA MET A 144 4.86 11.20 12.94
C MET A 144 5.96 10.17 13.26
N ALA A 145 5.56 8.97 13.70
CA ALA A 145 6.52 7.87 13.82
C ALA A 145 7.01 7.40 12.43
N VAL A 146 8.31 7.14 12.28
CA VAL A 146 8.95 6.60 11.06
C VAL A 146 8.21 5.37 10.49
N SER A 147 7.76 4.46 11.36
CA SER A 147 7.00 3.27 10.93
C SER A 147 5.65 3.63 10.29
N ARG A 148 4.98 4.71 10.74
CA ARG A 148 3.72 5.19 10.16
C ARG A 148 3.95 5.87 8.80
N MET A 149 5.06 6.57 8.61
CA MET A 149 5.42 7.18 7.31
C MET A 149 5.44 6.14 6.18
N VAL A 150 5.90 4.91 6.44
CA VAL A 150 5.82 3.81 5.45
C VAL A 150 4.39 3.45 5.08
N THR A 151 3.49 3.40 6.07
CA THR A 151 2.06 3.11 5.84
C THR A 151 1.40 4.21 5.02
N PHE A 152 1.70 5.49 5.32
CA PHE A 152 1.21 6.65 4.56
C PHE A 152 1.94 6.88 3.24
N GLY A 153 2.92 6.05 2.91
CA GLY A 153 3.50 5.99 1.57
C GLY A 153 4.62 7.01 1.32
N TYR A 154 5.25 7.55 2.36
CA TYR A 154 6.41 8.45 2.22
C TYR A 154 7.58 7.78 1.49
N GLY A 155 8.38 8.59 0.80
CA GLY A 155 9.61 8.17 0.10
C GLY A 155 10.78 7.92 1.04
N LYS A 156 11.87 7.35 0.50
CA LYS A 156 13.10 7.09 1.29
C LYS A 156 13.74 8.36 1.81
N ASP A 157 13.65 9.48 1.09
CA ASP A 157 14.35 10.72 1.48
C ASP A 157 13.70 11.37 2.69
N ALA A 158 12.37 11.53 2.70
CA ALA A 158 11.64 11.96 3.90
C ALA A 158 11.90 11.04 5.11
N LEU A 159 12.02 9.73 4.89
CA LEU A 159 12.40 8.79 5.96
C LEU A 159 13.83 9.03 6.46
N ARG A 160 14.78 9.39 5.59
CA ARG A 160 16.17 9.67 5.99
C ARG A 160 16.24 10.90 6.88
N GLU A 161 15.62 12.00 6.46
CA GLU A 161 15.57 13.25 7.21
C GLU A 161 15.00 13.03 8.63
N GLU A 162 13.91 12.28 8.73
CA GLU A 162 13.31 11.97 10.04
C GLU A 162 14.24 11.11 10.93
N ILE A 163 14.92 10.13 10.34
CA ILE A 163 15.84 9.22 11.05
C ILE A 163 17.10 9.93 11.58
N GLU A 164 17.51 11.05 10.97
CA GLU A 164 18.65 11.84 11.45
C GLU A 164 18.38 12.45 12.83
N ASN A 165 17.13 12.80 13.12
CA ASN A 165 16.69 13.34 14.41
C ASN A 165 16.36 12.26 15.45
N CYS A 166 16.62 10.99 15.14
CA CYS A 166 16.25 9.85 15.97
C CYS A 166 17.48 9.09 16.51
N LYS A 167 17.45 8.79 17.81
CA LYS A 167 18.28 7.72 18.39
C LYS A 167 17.57 6.38 18.28
N VAL A 168 18.34 5.31 18.11
CA VAL A 168 17.79 3.95 18.11
C VAL A 168 17.83 3.39 19.53
N LEU A 169 16.68 2.89 20.00
CA LEU A 169 16.52 2.27 21.31
C LEU A 169 15.79 0.94 21.15
N CYS A 170 16.17 -0.07 21.94
CA CYS A 170 15.35 -1.27 22.07
C CYS A 170 14.09 -0.98 22.87
N ALA A 171 13.05 -1.80 22.69
CA ALA A 171 11.75 -1.61 23.31
C ALA A 171 11.83 -1.52 24.84
N ASN A 172 12.69 -2.31 25.48
CA ASN A 172 12.90 -2.23 26.94
C ASN A 172 13.51 -0.86 27.34
N CYS A 173 14.61 -0.45 26.70
CA CYS A 173 15.26 0.84 27.00
C CYS A 173 14.37 2.05 26.67
N HIS A 174 13.56 1.94 25.62
CA HIS A 174 12.60 2.96 25.23
C HIS A 174 11.47 3.08 26.27
N ARG A 175 10.95 1.96 26.78
CA ARG A 175 9.96 1.97 27.86
C ARG A 175 10.51 2.57 29.14
N ARG A 176 11.71 2.17 29.58
CA ARG A 176 12.36 2.76 30.76
C ARG A 176 12.48 4.28 30.67
N LEU A 177 12.76 4.79 29.48
CA LEU A 177 12.91 6.24 29.27
C LEU A 177 11.59 7.00 29.48
N HIS A 178 10.45 6.42 29.07
CA HIS A 178 9.12 7.04 29.20
C HIS A 178 8.32 6.50 30.38
N TYR A 179 8.94 5.69 31.24
CA TYR A 179 8.23 5.04 32.32
C TYR A 179 7.96 6.03 33.44
N SER A 180 6.69 6.11 33.83
CA SER A 180 6.24 6.80 35.04
C SER A 180 5.59 5.78 35.97
N SER A 181 5.99 5.82 37.25
CA SER A 181 5.46 4.91 38.26
C SER A 181 3.94 5.05 38.40
N PRO A 182 3.18 3.94 38.47
CA PRO A 182 1.74 3.99 38.63
C PRO A 182 1.34 4.51 40.02
N GLU A 183 0.51 5.56 40.05
CA GLU A 183 -0.01 6.09 41.32
C GLU A 183 -1.19 5.28 41.86
N ARG A 184 -2.05 4.73 40.99
CA ARG A 184 -3.26 4.00 41.40
C ARG A 184 -2.92 2.61 41.95
N GLU A 185 -3.51 2.26 43.09
CA GLU A 185 -3.27 0.98 43.79
C GLU A 185 -3.44 -0.24 42.87
N ARG A 186 -4.50 -0.28 42.05
CA ARG A 186 -4.73 -1.42 41.15
C ARG A 186 -3.65 -1.55 40.08
N ARG A 187 -3.12 -0.43 39.59
CA ARG A 187 -2.01 -0.43 38.62
C ARG A 187 -0.70 -0.84 39.30
N ARG A 188 -0.45 -0.40 40.53
CA ARG A 188 0.68 -0.87 41.35
C ARG A 188 0.61 -2.39 41.57
N TRP A 189 -0.54 -2.91 41.97
CA TRP A 189 -0.75 -4.34 42.16
C TRP A 189 -0.45 -5.17 40.90
N VAL A 190 -0.93 -4.75 39.72
CA VAL A 190 -0.59 -5.43 38.45
C VAL A 190 0.90 -5.31 38.12
N HIS A 191 1.50 -4.17 38.42
CA HIS A 191 2.90 -3.90 38.19
C HIS A 191 3.81 -4.77 39.08
N ASP A 192 3.45 -4.96 40.34
CA ASP A 192 4.16 -5.85 41.27
C ASP A 192 4.05 -7.31 40.80
N ARG A 193 2.88 -7.73 40.30
CA ARG A 193 2.74 -9.08 39.70
C ARG A 193 3.64 -9.32 38.51
N LYS A 194 3.88 -8.29 37.68
CA LYS A 194 4.86 -8.38 36.60
C LYS A 194 6.27 -8.53 37.14
N ARG A 195 6.63 -7.73 38.15
CA ARG A 195 7.95 -7.75 38.80
C ARG A 195 8.25 -9.12 39.40
N ASP A 196 7.30 -9.68 40.15
CA ASP A 196 7.45 -10.97 40.83
C ASP A 196 7.64 -12.13 39.84
N ALA A 197 6.95 -12.06 38.70
CA ALA A 197 7.06 -13.07 37.64
C ALA A 197 8.35 -12.94 36.82
N GLY A 198 8.76 -11.70 36.49
CA GLY A 198 9.86 -11.44 35.56
C GLY A 198 9.56 -11.91 34.13
N CYS A 199 10.48 -11.66 33.20
CA CYS A 199 10.37 -12.18 31.84
C CYS A 199 10.62 -13.69 31.82
N ARG A 200 9.70 -14.47 31.24
CA ARG A 200 9.87 -15.93 31.05
C ARG A 200 11.08 -16.32 30.18
N ARG A 201 11.58 -15.41 29.34
CA ARG A 201 12.59 -15.72 28.29
C ARG A 201 13.98 -15.13 28.54
N CYS A 202 14.15 -14.24 29.51
CA CYS A 202 15.45 -13.61 29.81
C CYS A 202 15.44 -13.03 31.23
N ALA A 203 16.60 -12.58 31.72
CA ALA A 203 16.75 -12.03 33.07
C ALA A 203 16.09 -10.65 33.31
N GLU A 204 15.34 -10.11 32.34
CA GLU A 204 14.65 -8.84 32.52
C GLU A 204 13.53 -8.96 33.57
N SER A 205 13.63 -8.17 34.64
CA SER A 205 12.69 -8.14 35.76
C SER A 205 12.09 -6.75 36.00
N ASP A 206 12.52 -5.73 35.25
CA ASP A 206 11.98 -4.38 35.39
C ASP A 206 10.53 -4.35 34.87
N PRO A 207 9.53 -4.17 35.75
CA PRO A 207 8.12 -4.18 35.37
C PRO A 207 7.73 -3.07 34.38
N ALA A 208 8.52 -2.00 34.26
CA ALA A 208 8.37 -1.01 33.18
C ALA A 208 8.51 -1.64 31.78
N CYS A 209 9.32 -2.70 31.68
CA CYS A 209 9.62 -3.39 30.44
C CYS A 209 8.71 -4.61 30.20
N LEU A 210 7.91 -5.05 31.17
CA LEU A 210 7.19 -6.32 31.12
C LEU A 210 5.74 -6.17 30.64
N ASP A 211 5.26 -7.15 29.88
CA ASP A 211 3.89 -7.30 29.38
C ASP A 211 3.33 -8.68 29.70
N PHE A 212 2.01 -8.74 29.84
CA PHE A 212 1.27 -10.00 29.80
C PHE A 212 1.01 -10.38 28.35
N HIS A 213 1.48 -11.55 27.97
CA HIS A 213 1.32 -12.13 26.64
C HIS A 213 0.49 -13.41 26.74
N HIS A 214 -0.45 -13.56 25.80
CA HIS A 214 -1.29 -14.74 25.68
C HIS A 214 -0.60 -15.77 24.79
N PRO A 215 -0.33 -17.00 25.27
CA PRO A 215 0.33 -18.05 24.48
C PRO A 215 -0.57 -18.66 23.36
N GLY A 216 -1.67 -18.00 22.98
CA GLY A 216 -2.60 -18.43 21.92
C GLY A 216 -3.50 -17.28 21.43
N ASP A 217 -4.23 -17.52 20.32
CA ASP A 217 -5.02 -16.50 19.60
C ASP A 217 -6.39 -16.17 20.24
N THR A 218 -6.79 -16.87 21.30
CA THR A 218 -8.08 -16.69 21.96
C THR A 218 -8.00 -15.64 23.06
N LYS A 219 -7.85 -14.38 22.67
CA LYS A 219 -7.89 -13.25 23.60
C LYS A 219 -9.21 -12.50 23.50
N GLU A 220 -10.04 -12.64 24.52
CA GLU A 220 -11.29 -11.87 24.65
C GLU A 220 -11.06 -10.52 25.35
N THR A 221 -10.01 -10.37 26.17
CA THR A 221 -9.69 -9.12 26.89
C THR A 221 -8.22 -9.07 27.31
N THR A 222 -7.72 -7.92 27.77
CA THR A 222 -6.36 -7.77 28.31
C THR A 222 -6.38 -7.40 29.80
N ALA A 223 -5.36 -7.80 30.59
CA ALA A 223 -5.23 -7.32 31.97
C ALA A 223 -5.22 -5.78 32.07
N SER A 224 -4.62 -5.08 31.11
CA SER A 224 -4.56 -3.61 31.06
C SER A 224 -5.94 -2.96 30.83
N GLU A 225 -6.76 -3.59 29.99
CA GLU A 225 -8.12 -3.18 29.67
C GLU A 225 -9.02 -3.38 30.89
N LEU A 226 -9.00 -4.56 31.51
CA LEU A 226 -9.76 -4.83 32.73
C LEU A 226 -9.42 -3.86 33.87
N VAL A 227 -8.16 -3.45 34.00
CA VAL A 227 -7.74 -2.44 34.98
C VAL A 227 -8.27 -1.05 34.63
N SER A 228 -8.26 -0.69 33.36
CA SER A 228 -8.77 0.61 32.88
C SER A 228 -10.28 0.72 33.05
N GLU A 229 -11.00 -0.37 32.79
CA GLU A 229 -12.44 -0.52 33.04
C GLU A 229 -12.80 -0.73 34.51
N SER A 230 -11.82 -0.67 35.42
CA SER A 230 -12.03 -0.81 36.86
C SER A 230 -12.71 -2.12 37.28
N LYS A 231 -12.53 -3.20 36.52
CA LYS A 231 -13.07 -4.54 36.86
C LYS A 231 -12.49 -5.06 38.18
N PRO A 232 -13.21 -5.95 38.89
CA PRO A 232 -12.76 -6.51 40.17
C PRO A 232 -11.39 -7.20 40.07
N LYS A 233 -10.58 -7.12 41.14
CA LYS A 233 -9.22 -7.73 41.18
C LYS A 233 -9.25 -9.22 40.83
N GLN A 234 -10.30 -9.94 41.23
CA GLN A 234 -10.51 -11.36 40.93
C GLN A 234 -10.58 -11.62 39.42
N ARG A 235 -11.32 -10.79 38.68
CA ARG A 235 -11.42 -10.92 37.22
C ARG A 235 -10.08 -10.63 36.54
N VAL A 236 -9.34 -9.65 37.05
CA VAL A 236 -7.99 -9.33 36.54
C VAL A 236 -7.01 -10.46 36.84
N SER A 237 -7.07 -11.08 38.02
CA SER A 237 -6.23 -12.25 38.37
C SER A 237 -6.46 -13.43 37.44
N LEU A 238 -7.73 -13.81 37.20
CA LEU A 238 -8.07 -14.92 36.31
C LEU A 238 -7.53 -14.71 34.89
N GLU A 239 -7.50 -13.45 34.43
CA GLU A 239 -6.92 -13.08 33.15
C GLU A 239 -5.38 -13.17 33.16
N ILE A 240 -4.74 -12.70 34.23
CA ILE A 240 -3.27 -12.77 34.40
C ILE A 240 -2.79 -14.23 34.46
N GLU A 241 -3.53 -15.12 35.11
CA GLU A 241 -3.20 -16.55 35.23
C GLU A 241 -3.13 -17.27 33.87
N ARG A 242 -3.83 -16.75 32.86
CA ARG A 242 -3.79 -17.25 31.47
C ARG A 242 -2.64 -16.67 30.65
N CYS A 243 -1.89 -15.72 31.21
CA CYS A 243 -0.83 -15.01 30.52
C CYS A 243 0.56 -15.50 30.95
N GLN A 244 1.52 -15.43 30.02
CA GLN A 244 2.94 -15.44 30.36
C GLN A 244 3.49 -14.01 30.40
N VAL A 245 4.43 -13.74 31.30
CA VAL A 245 5.09 -12.42 31.37
C VAL A 245 6.31 -12.42 30.45
N LEU A 246 6.36 -11.49 29.50
CA LEU A 246 7.48 -11.29 28.59
C LEU A 246 7.93 -9.83 28.64
N CYS A 247 9.24 -9.58 28.58
CA CYS A 247 9.73 -8.22 28.33
C CYS A 247 9.40 -7.76 26.93
N ALA A 248 9.32 -6.45 26.70
CA ALA A 248 8.92 -5.84 25.44
C ALA A 248 9.79 -6.32 24.26
N ASN A 249 11.09 -6.54 24.47
CA ASN A 249 11.97 -7.11 23.46
C ASN A 249 11.60 -8.56 23.09
N CYS A 250 11.42 -9.44 24.09
CA CYS A 250 11.03 -10.83 23.90
C CYS A 250 9.61 -10.98 23.32
N HIS A 251 8.69 -10.12 23.76
CA HIS A 251 7.32 -10.06 23.28
C HIS A 251 7.27 -9.66 21.80
N ARG A 252 8.07 -8.66 21.39
CA ARG A 252 8.18 -8.30 19.98
C ARG A 252 8.77 -9.40 19.12
N LYS A 253 9.81 -10.10 19.60
CA LYS A 253 10.38 -11.25 18.88
C LYS A 253 9.34 -12.33 18.62
N GLU A 254 8.39 -12.54 19.52
CA GLU A 254 7.31 -13.52 19.33
C GLU A 254 6.40 -13.17 18.15
N HIS A 255 6.02 -11.89 18.03
CA HIS A 255 5.10 -11.43 16.98
C HIS A 255 5.84 -10.89 15.75
N TYR A 256 7.15 -11.07 15.66
CA TYR A 256 7.93 -10.49 14.57
C TYR A 256 7.83 -11.34 13.30
N ALA A 257 7.09 -10.83 12.31
CA ALA A 257 7.15 -11.31 10.95
C ALA A 257 8.11 -10.43 10.13
N PRO A 258 9.23 -10.97 9.61
CA PRO A 258 10.13 -10.19 8.76
C PRO A 258 9.42 -9.74 7.48
N PRO A 259 9.76 -8.54 6.94
CA PRO A 259 9.26 -8.12 5.64
C PRO A 259 9.62 -9.16 4.57
N ARG A 260 8.68 -9.47 3.68
CA ARG A 260 8.94 -10.37 2.54
C ARG A 260 10.10 -9.80 1.73
N SER A 261 11.21 -10.54 1.66
CA SER A 261 12.32 -10.22 0.78
C SER A 261 11.81 -10.31 -0.66
N SER A 262 11.97 -9.23 -1.44
CA SER A 262 11.86 -9.35 -2.89
C SER A 262 13.06 -10.18 -3.33
N SER A 263 12.89 -11.47 -3.56
CA SER A 263 13.85 -12.22 -4.36
C SER A 263 13.79 -11.63 -5.76
N ASN A 264 14.66 -10.65 -6.03
CA ASN A 264 14.95 -10.23 -7.40
C ASN A 264 15.59 -11.45 -8.07
N ARG A 265 14.83 -12.14 -8.92
CA ARG A 265 15.37 -12.74 -10.13
C ARG A 265 15.03 -11.80 -11.28
#